data_AF-A0A4P7WI40-F1
#
_entry.id   AF-A0A4P7WI40-F1
#
_cell.length_a   1.000
_cell.length_b   1.000
_cell.length_c   1.000
_cell.angle_alpha   90.00
_cell.angle_beta   90.00
_cell.angle_gamma   90.00
#
_symmetry.space_group_name_H-M   'P 1'
#
loop_
_entity.id
_entity.type
_entity.pdbx_description
1 polymer ?
#
loop_
_entity_poly.entity_id
_entity_poly.type
_entity_poly.pdbx_seq_one_letter_code
_entity_poly.pdbx_strand_id
1 'polypeptide(L)' 'MGVSVKAVVKIIAIILAICTLGYLLPWAIAVCRGTNNTVSIFFVNLFFGWTLIIWIVCLIMALK' A
#
# COMPACT_ATOMS: atom_id res chain seq x y z
N MET A 1 23.52 26.84 2.19
CA MET A 1 22.21 26.61 1.55
C MET A 1 21.36 25.78 2.50
N GLY A 2 20.68 26.42 3.45
CA GLY A 2 19.86 25.74 4.46
C GLY A 2 18.54 25.33 3.82
N VAL A 3 18.35 24.05 3.57
CA VAL A 3 17.08 23.54 3.03
C VAL A 3 15.98 23.91 4.03
N SER A 4 14.97 24.66 3.58
CA SER A 4 13.85 25.05 4.41
C SER A 4 13.12 23.80 4.89
N VAL A 5 12.99 23.62 6.21
CA VAL A 5 12.27 22.47 6.82
C VAL A 5 10.89 22.29 6.19
N LYS A 6 10.21 23.39 5.84
CA LYS A 6 8.90 23.37 5.17
C LYS A 6 8.95 22.73 3.77
N ALA A 7 10.05 22.91 3.04
CA ALA A 7 10.25 22.28 1.73
C ALA A 7 10.46 20.77 1.86
N VAL A 8 11.23 20.33 2.86
CA VAL A 8 11.44 18.90 3.14
C VAL A 8 10.12 18.22 3.52
N VAL A 9 9.34 18.84 4.41
CA VAL A 9 8.03 18.31 4.85
C VAL A 9 7.06 18.17 3.68
N LYS A 10 7.03 19.12 2.73
CA LYS A 10 6.20 19.01 1.52
C LYS A 10 6.58 17.80 0.66
N ILE A 11 7.87 17.58 0.45
CA ILE A 11 8.36 16.46 -0.38
C ILE A 11 7.97 15.12 0.26
N ILE A 12 8.17 14.98 1.56
CA ILE A 12 7.79 13.77 2.31
C ILE A 12 6.28 13.53 2.20
N ALA A 13 5.46 14.57 2.37
CA ALA A 13 4.01 14.45 2.26
C ALA A 13 3.54 13.98 0.88
N ILE A 14 4.17 14.47 -0.21
CA ILE A 14 3.85 14.04 -1.58
C ILE A 14 4.22 12.58 -1.80
N ILE A 15 5.41 12.16 -1.36
CA ILE A 15 5.86 10.75 -1.47
C ILE A 15 4.89 9.83 -0.73
N LEU A 16 4.53 10.17 0.51
CA LEU A 16 3.59 9.38 1.30
C LEU A 16 2.20 9.33 0.66
N ALA A 17 1.70 10.44 0.11
CA ALA A 17 0.42 10.46 -0.61
C ALA A 17 0.42 9.52 -1.83
N ILE A 18 1.49 9.54 -2.63
CA ILE A 18 1.65 8.65 -3.80
C ILE A 18 1.78 7.19 -3.37
N CYS A 19 2.59 6.90 -2.34
CA CYS A 19 2.73 5.55 -1.79
C CYS A 19 1.39 5.00 -1.26
N THR A 20 0.55 5.85 -0.68
CA THR A 20 -0.76 5.45 -0.15
C THR A 20 -1.79 5.18 -1.27
N LEU A 21 -1.65 5.76 -2.46
CA LEU A 21 -2.50 5.40 -3.61
C LEU A 21 -2.27 3.95 -4.08
N GLY A 22 -1.06 3.41 -3.89
CA GLY A 22 -0.75 1.99 -4.13
C GLY A 22 -1.18 1.05 -2.99
N TYR A 23 -1.77 1.58 -1.92
CA TYR A 23 -2.07 0.82 -0.71
C TYR A 23 -3.03 -0.33 -0.99
N LEU A 24 -4.14 -0.09 -1.68
CA LEU A 24 -5.14 -1.12 -2.00
C LEU A 24 -4.81 -1.96 -3.25
N LEU A 25 -3.63 -1.78 -3.85
CA LEU A 25 -3.22 -2.49 -5.06
C LEU A 25 -3.27 -4.02 -4.90
N PRO A 26 -2.81 -4.63 -3.79
CA PRO A 26 -2.89 -6.09 -3.62
C PRO A 26 -4.34 -6.60 -3.64
N TRP A 27 -5.26 -5.86 -3.01
CA TRP A 27 -6.67 -6.22 -2.99
C TRP A 27 -7.32 -6.05 -4.37
N ALA A 28 -7.02 -4.97 -5.09
CA ALA A 28 -7.50 -4.77 -6.45
C ALA A 28 -7.08 -5.93 -7.37
N ILE A 29 -5.83 -6.40 -7.27
CA ILE A 29 -5.32 -7.55 -8.02
C ILE A 29 -6.10 -8.83 -7.64
N ALA A 30 -6.34 -9.06 -6.34
CA ALA A 30 -7.10 -10.22 -5.87
C ALA A 30 -8.52 -10.26 -6.43
N VAL A 31 -9.21 -9.10 -6.44
CA VAL A 31 -10.55 -8.94 -7.02
C VAL A 31 -10.53 -9.22 -8.52
N CYS A 32 -9.60 -8.61 -9.27
CA CYS A 32 -9.48 -8.82 -10.71
C CYS A 32 -9.20 -10.28 -11.08
N ARG A 33 -8.51 -11.02 -10.21
CA ARG A 33 -8.19 -12.44 -10.40
C ARG A 33 -9.24 -13.40 -9.84
N GLY A 34 -10.19 -12.92 -9.05
CA GLY A 34 -11.22 -13.75 -8.42
C GLY A 34 -10.66 -14.77 -7.43
N THR A 35 -9.61 -14.43 -6.67
CA THR A 35 -9.03 -15.38 -5.70
C THR A 35 -9.97 -15.61 -4.50
N ASN A 36 -10.02 -16.83 -3.98
CA ASN A 36 -10.85 -17.16 -2.79
C ASN A 36 -10.48 -16.32 -1.55
N ASN A 37 -9.25 -15.80 -1.52
CA ASN A 37 -8.71 -15.06 -0.39
C ASN A 37 -9.00 -13.54 -0.48
N THR A 38 -9.80 -13.09 -1.46
CA THR A 38 -10.07 -11.66 -1.73
C THR A 38 -10.48 -10.87 -0.48
N VAL A 39 -11.40 -11.40 0.32
CA VAL A 39 -11.90 -10.73 1.54
C VAL A 39 -10.81 -10.67 2.62
N SER A 40 -10.05 -11.75 2.80
CA SER A 40 -8.94 -11.77 3.76
C SER A 40 -7.83 -10.80 3.35
N ILE A 41 -7.48 -10.75 2.07
CA ILE A 41 -6.49 -9.82 1.52
C ILE A 41 -6.94 -8.37 1.77
N PHE A 42 -8.23 -8.06 1.62
CA PHE A 42 -8.77 -6.73 1.92
C PHE A 42 -8.49 -6.31 3.36
N PHE A 43 -8.94 -7.11 4.35
CA PHE A 43 -8.82 -6.74 5.76
C PHE A 43 -7.36 -6.73 6.24
N VAL A 44 -6.56 -7.71 5.84
CA VAL A 44 -5.14 -7.74 6.19
C VAL A 44 -4.42 -6.53 5.60
N ASN A 45 -4.70 -6.20 4.34
CA ASN A 45 -4.11 -5.03 3.71
C ASN A 45 -4.60 -3.71 4.33
N LEU A 46 -5.88 -3.61 4.72
CA LEU A 46 -6.46 -2.41 5.34
C LEU A 46 -5.93 -2.11 6.75
N PHE A 47 -5.72 -3.14 7.57
CA PHE A 47 -5.27 -2.96 8.94
C PHE A 47 -3.76 -3.09 9.11
N PHE A 48 -3.07 -3.80 8.21
CA PHE A 48 -1.66 -4.16 8.36
C PHE A 48 -0.78 -3.81 7.14
N GLY A 49 -1.37 -3.44 6.00
CA GLY A 49 -0.66 -3.07 4.76
C GLY A 49 0.12 -1.75 4.82
N TRP A 50 0.08 -1.05 5.95
CA TRP A 50 0.91 0.12 6.28
C TRP A 50 2.36 -0.27 6.54
N THR A 51 2.63 -1.57 6.71
CA THR A 51 3.98 -2.13 6.69
C THR A 51 4.28 -2.68 5.30
N LEU A 52 5.45 -2.34 4.76
CA LEU A 52 5.89 -2.83 3.44
C LEU A 52 5.91 -4.37 3.38
N ILE A 53 6.24 -5.03 4.50
CA ILE A 53 6.28 -6.49 4.62
C ILE A 53 4.88 -7.09 4.41
N ILE A 54 3.86 -6.62 5.14
CA ILE A 54 2.51 -7.15 5.01
C ILE A 54 1.95 -6.82 3.62
N TRP A 55 2.21 -5.64 3.09
CA TRP A 55 1.77 -5.28 1.75
C TRP A 55 2.29 -6.26 0.70
N ILE A 56 3.57 -6.68 0.79
CA ILE A 56 4.16 -7.70 -0.08
C ILE A 56 3.50 -9.07 0.15
N VAL A 57 3.24 -9.46 1.40
CA VAL A 57 2.53 -10.73 1.70
C VAL A 57 1.13 -10.73 1.07
N CYS A 58 0.38 -9.64 1.21
CA CYS A 58 -0.92 -9.47 0.57
C CYS A 58 -0.81 -9.55 -0.96
N LEU A 59 0.25 -8.99 -1.55
CA LEU A 59 0.50 -9.08 -2.99
C LEU A 59 0.76 -10.52 -3.42
N ILE A 60 1.57 -11.28 -2.67
CA ILE A 60 1.82 -12.71 -2.93
C ILE A 60 0.51 -13.50 -2.81
N MET A 61 -0.31 -13.23 -1.79
CA MET A 61 -1.62 -13.86 -1.63
C MET A 61 -2.58 -13.52 -2.78
N ALA A 62 -2.52 -12.30 -3.32
CA ALA A 62 -3.32 -11.87 -4.46
C ALA A 62 -2.88 -12.52 -5.78
N LEU A 63 -1.59 -12.82 -5.91
CA LEU A 63 -0.99 -13.44 -7.10
C LEU A 63 -1.04 -14.98 -7.09
N LYS A 64 -1.40 -15.59 -5.96
CA LYS A 64 -1.59 -17.03 -5.81
C LYS A 64 -3.00 -17.41 -6.28
#